data_AF-A0A1I1BJG9-F1
#
_entry.id   AF-A0A1I1BJG9-F1
#
_cell.length_a   1.000
_cell.length_b   1.000
_cell.length_c   1.000
_cell.angle_alpha   90.00
_cell.angle_beta   90.00
_cell.angle_gamma   90.00
#
_symmetry.space_group_name_H-M   'P 1'
#
loop_
_entity.id
_entity.type
_entity.pdbx_description
1 polymer ?
#
loop_
_entity_poly.entity_id
_entity_poly.type
_entity_poly.pdbx_seq_one_letter_code
_entity_poly.pdbx_strand_id
1 'polypeptide(L)'
;MGELLPGRDDVRAPRREVLRLGAEGSGHRRQLQSYLSRMRDPWTLEGPIARLSIPEYDWETVGFLVNEGAAFIRHGGRVFLSYSASATDANYCMGLLEADEDADLLDAASWRKSAQPVLTTDPSLGLYGPGHNSFTVAEDGETCLFVFHARTYRDIEGDPLYDPNRHTFVAELKWDAEGRPDFRASVAAMARAGAVY
;
A
#
# COMPACT_ATOMS: atom_id res chain seq x y z
N MET A 1 -21.69 -18.85 17.57
CA MET A 1 -20.99 -17.58 17.82
C MET A 1 -20.86 -16.91 16.47
N GLY A 2 -21.60 -15.83 16.23
CA GLY A 2 -21.52 -15.11 14.95
C GLY A 2 -20.32 -14.19 14.98
N GLU A 3 -19.44 -14.33 14.00
CA GLU A 3 -18.36 -13.39 13.75
C GLU A 3 -18.99 -12.02 13.40
N LEU A 4 -18.51 -10.95 14.05
CA LEU A 4 -18.84 -9.60 13.66
C LEU A 4 -18.23 -9.38 12.26
N LEU A 5 -19.09 -9.25 11.25
CA LEU A 5 -18.69 -8.73 9.96
C LEU A 5 -18.14 -7.31 10.15
N PRO A 6 -17.07 -6.92 9.42
CA PRO A 6 -16.48 -5.60 9.56
C PRO A 6 -17.51 -4.51 9.24
N GLY A 7 -17.60 -3.51 10.10
CA GLY A 7 -18.51 -2.38 9.97
C GLY A 7 -17.85 -1.18 9.32
N ARG A 8 -18.64 -0.15 9.00
CA ARG A 8 -18.19 1.17 8.48
C ARG A 8 -17.06 1.86 9.28
N ASP A 9 -16.76 1.39 10.48
CA ASP A 9 -15.74 1.95 11.34
C ASP A 9 -14.34 1.38 11.06
N ASP A 10 -14.24 0.24 10.38
CA ASP A 10 -12.99 -0.44 10.08
C ASP A 10 -12.26 0.20 8.87
N VAL A 11 -13.00 0.69 7.87
CA VAL A 11 -12.41 1.40 6.71
C VAL A 11 -12.36 2.92 6.97
N ARG A 12 -11.66 3.33 8.04
CA ARG A 12 -11.41 4.75 8.32
C ARG A 12 -9.92 5.02 8.45
N ALA A 13 -9.46 6.07 7.76
CA ALA A 13 -8.13 6.62 7.97
C ALA A 13 -7.94 7.01 9.46
N PRO A 14 -6.69 6.99 9.99
CA PRO A 14 -6.42 7.43 11.36
C PRO A 14 -6.97 8.84 11.61
N ARG A 15 -7.51 9.08 12.81
CA ARG A 15 -8.05 10.41 13.15
C ARG A 15 -6.89 11.41 13.25
N ARG A 16 -6.83 12.35 12.31
CA ARG A 16 -5.95 13.55 12.30
C ARG A 16 -4.44 13.27 12.18
N GLU A 17 -4.06 12.30 11.35
CA GLU A 17 -2.66 12.05 11.00
C GLU A 17 -2.48 12.18 9.48
N VAL A 18 -1.33 12.67 9.05
CA VAL A 18 -0.92 12.65 7.64
C VAL A 18 0.39 11.93 7.50
N LEU A 19 0.42 11.07 6.48
CA LEU A 19 1.62 10.44 6.02
C LEU A 19 2.18 11.21 4.84
N ARG A 20 3.47 11.50 4.90
CA ARG A 20 4.22 12.24 3.89
C ARG A 20 5.37 11.38 3.37
N LEU A 21 5.65 11.53 2.09
CA LEU A 21 6.87 11.03 1.48
C LEU A 21 7.99 12.05 1.67
N GLY A 22 9.12 11.60 2.20
CA GLY A 22 10.33 12.41 2.33
C GLY A 22 11.46 11.82 1.51
N ALA A 23 12.25 12.68 0.88
CA ALA A 23 13.42 12.26 0.12
C ALA A 23 14.69 12.63 0.86
N GLU A 24 15.60 11.68 1.05
CA GLU A 24 16.95 11.92 1.59
C GLU A 24 18.00 11.45 0.59
N GLY A 25 19.14 12.15 0.52
CA GLY A 25 20.22 11.85 -0.42
C GLY A 25 20.17 12.61 -1.76
N SER A 26 21.19 12.40 -2.59
CA SER A 26 21.43 13.11 -3.85
C SER A 26 21.64 12.16 -5.03
N GLY A 27 21.22 12.60 -6.24
CA GLY A 27 21.35 11.82 -7.47
C GLY A 27 20.66 10.45 -7.39
N HIS A 28 21.28 9.42 -7.98
CA HIS A 28 20.79 8.02 -7.96
C HIS A 28 20.83 7.36 -6.57
N ARG A 29 21.34 8.05 -5.54
CA ARG A 29 21.29 7.60 -4.15
C ARG A 29 20.17 8.27 -3.35
N ARG A 30 19.33 9.08 -3.99
CA ARG A 30 18.15 9.66 -3.36
C ARG A 30 17.15 8.55 -3.05
N GLN A 31 16.82 8.42 -1.78
CA GLN A 31 15.85 7.47 -1.26
C GLN A 31 14.53 8.19 -1.01
N LEU A 32 13.43 7.57 -1.42
CA LEU A 32 12.10 8.00 -1.01
C LEU A 32 11.67 7.13 0.17
N GLN A 33 11.28 7.77 1.27
CA GLN A 33 11.00 7.14 2.56
C GLN A 33 9.59 7.55 3.03
N SER A 34 8.97 6.72 3.87
CA SER A 34 7.65 7.00 4.44
C SER A 34 7.75 7.63 5.83
N TYR A 35 7.05 8.73 6.04
CA TYR A 35 7.02 9.48 7.30
C TYR A 35 5.60 9.77 7.76
N LEU A 36 5.34 9.70 9.07
CA LEU A 36 4.06 10.01 9.69
C LEU A 36 4.19 11.22 10.63
N SER A 37 3.18 12.08 10.63
CA SER A 37 3.08 13.18 11.59
C SER A 37 1.62 13.50 11.90
N ARG A 38 1.40 14.12 13.07
CA ARG A 38 0.09 14.66 13.42
C ARG A 38 -0.20 15.90 12.60
N MET A 39 -1.49 16.16 12.40
CA MET A 39 -1.96 17.38 11.78
C MET A 39 -2.65 18.28 12.78
N ARG A 40 -2.32 19.58 12.73
CA ARG A 40 -3.14 20.62 13.36
C ARG A 40 -4.42 20.85 12.56
N ASP A 41 -4.29 20.87 11.24
CA ASP A 41 -5.35 21.08 10.24
C ASP A 41 -4.98 20.37 8.92
N PRO A 42 -5.88 20.25 7.92
CA PRO A 42 -5.66 19.41 6.74
C PRO A 42 -4.47 19.77 5.84
N TRP A 43 -3.73 20.84 6.11
CA TRP A 43 -2.54 21.25 5.36
C TRP A 43 -1.35 21.66 6.26
N THR A 44 -1.47 21.53 7.59
CA THR A 44 -0.43 21.94 8.56
C THR A 44 -0.08 20.80 9.50
N LEU A 45 1.20 20.40 9.48
CA LEU A 45 1.74 19.42 10.42
C LEU A 45 1.95 20.02 11.82
N GLU A 46 1.88 19.18 12.84
CA GLU A 46 2.17 19.55 14.23
C GLU A 46 2.98 18.47 14.95
N GLY A 47 4.01 18.92 15.67
CA GLY A 47 4.85 18.05 16.46
C GLY A 47 5.92 17.31 15.64
N PRO A 48 6.41 16.16 16.14
CA PRO A 48 7.46 15.40 15.48
C PRO A 48 6.99 14.76 14.18
N ILE A 49 7.96 14.49 13.30
CA ILE A 49 7.78 13.70 12.08
C ILE A 49 8.53 12.38 12.29
N ALA A 50 7.79 11.28 12.35
CA ALA A 50 8.34 9.94 12.55
C ALA A 50 8.67 9.32 11.20
N ARG A 51 9.88 8.77 11.03
CA ARG A 51 10.20 7.96 9.86
C ARG A 51 9.76 6.52 10.12
N LEU A 52 8.84 6.02 9.32
CA LEU A 52 8.28 4.69 9.50
C LEU A 52 9.04 3.61 8.71
N SER A 53 9.45 3.92 7.48
CA SER A 53 10.12 2.93 6.62
C SER A 53 11.11 3.59 5.67
N ILE A 54 12.22 2.89 5.46
CA ILE A 54 13.20 3.13 4.40
C ILE A 54 13.21 1.94 3.43
N PRO A 55 13.55 2.14 2.15
CA PRO A 55 13.81 1.04 1.23
C PRO A 55 15.10 0.34 1.65
N GLU A 56 15.01 -0.92 2.08
CA GLU A 56 16.15 -1.69 2.60
C GLU A 56 16.19 -3.14 2.11
N TYR A 57 15.04 -3.72 1.74
CA TYR A 57 15.01 -5.05 1.15
C TYR A 57 15.34 -4.99 -0.34
N ASP A 58 15.91 -6.07 -0.88
CA ASP A 58 16.28 -6.15 -2.30
C ASP A 58 15.10 -5.81 -3.23
N TRP A 59 13.89 -6.26 -2.89
CA TRP A 59 12.67 -6.00 -3.65
C TRP A 59 12.20 -4.54 -3.59
N GLU A 60 12.72 -3.72 -2.66
CA GLU A 60 12.39 -2.29 -2.53
C GLU A 60 13.34 -1.37 -3.30
N THR A 61 14.42 -1.94 -3.84
CA THR A 61 15.57 -1.18 -4.36
C THR A 61 15.86 -1.44 -5.84
N VAL A 62 14.93 -2.09 -6.55
CA VAL A 62 15.10 -2.41 -7.97
C VAL A 62 14.85 -1.16 -8.81
N GLY A 63 15.89 -0.70 -9.51
CA GLY A 63 15.87 0.54 -10.30
C GLY A 63 16.05 1.80 -9.44
N PHE A 64 15.20 1.99 -8.43
CA PHE A 64 15.25 3.10 -7.48
C PHE A 64 15.02 2.64 -6.04
N LEU A 65 15.56 3.40 -5.07
CA LEU A 65 15.37 3.16 -3.63
C LEU A 65 14.10 3.89 -3.19
N VAL A 66 12.95 3.20 -3.22
CA VAL A 66 11.63 3.85 -3.05
C VAL A 66 10.75 3.13 -2.03
N ASN A 67 10.16 3.89 -1.12
CA ASN A 67 8.92 3.60 -0.41
C ASN A 67 7.97 4.79 -0.64
N GLU A 68 6.86 4.57 -1.35
CA GLU A 68 5.90 5.61 -1.74
C GLU A 68 4.43 5.15 -1.72
N GLY A 69 3.50 6.01 -2.15
CA GLY A 69 2.13 5.61 -2.48
C GLY A 69 1.39 4.92 -1.35
N ALA A 70 1.53 5.46 -0.14
CA ALA A 70 1.10 4.76 1.06
C ALA A 70 -0.37 4.99 1.42
N ALA A 71 -1.01 3.93 1.92
CA ALA A 71 -2.44 3.88 2.22
C ALA A 71 -2.70 3.13 3.53
N PHE A 72 -3.69 3.61 4.29
CA PHE A 72 -4.04 3.04 5.60
C PHE A 72 -5.35 2.27 5.54
N ILE A 73 -5.42 1.20 6.34
CA ILE A 73 -6.67 0.52 6.69
C ILE A 73 -6.61 0.01 8.13
N ARG A 74 -7.73 0.04 8.84
CA ARG A 74 -7.88 -0.56 10.17
C ARG A 74 -8.70 -1.84 10.07
N HIS A 75 -8.31 -2.86 10.83
CA HIS A 75 -9.09 -4.08 10.94
C HIS A 75 -8.63 -4.91 12.13
N GLY A 76 -9.58 -5.44 12.91
CA GLY A 76 -9.29 -6.39 13.98
C GLY A 76 -8.31 -5.87 15.03
N GLY A 77 -8.46 -4.62 15.48
CA GLY A 77 -7.60 -4.02 16.51
C GLY A 77 -6.22 -3.56 16.02
N ARG A 78 -5.98 -3.53 14.70
CA ARG A 78 -4.70 -3.17 14.10
C ARG A 78 -4.84 -2.12 13.02
N VAL A 79 -3.73 -1.43 12.77
CA VAL A 79 -3.54 -0.48 11.67
C VAL A 79 -2.54 -1.08 10.70
N PHE A 80 -2.90 -1.08 9.43
CA PHE A 80 -2.05 -1.48 8.32
C PHE A 80 -1.73 -0.27 7.46
N LEU A 81 -0.45 -0.10 7.13
CA LEU A 81 0.04 0.88 6.16
C LEU A 81 0.65 0.11 4.99
N SER A 82 -0.07 0.02 3.88
CA SER A 82 0.51 -0.46 2.63
C SER A 82 1.29 0.65 1.95
N TYR A 83 2.39 0.32 1.27
CA TYR A 83 3.19 1.26 0.50
C TYR A 83 3.72 0.55 -0.74
N SER A 84 4.20 1.31 -1.72
CA SER A 84 4.81 0.77 -2.95
C SER A 84 6.30 1.00 -2.98
N ALA A 85 7.04 0.13 -3.67
CA ALA A 85 8.49 0.15 -3.70
C ALA A 85 9.06 -0.15 -5.08
N SER A 86 10.37 0.10 -5.25
CA SER A 86 11.11 -0.02 -6.52
C SER A 86 10.61 0.95 -7.62
N ALA A 87 11.19 0.84 -8.82
CA ALA A 87 10.79 1.61 -9.99
C ALA A 87 9.35 1.31 -10.44
N THR A 88 8.69 2.27 -11.10
CA THR A 88 7.30 2.16 -11.60
C THR A 88 7.18 1.32 -12.89
N ASP A 89 8.02 0.29 -13.02
CA ASP A 89 8.00 -0.73 -14.07
C ASP A 89 7.47 -2.07 -13.51
N ALA A 90 7.78 -3.21 -14.15
CA ALA A 90 7.35 -4.53 -13.67
C ALA A 90 7.91 -4.93 -12.28
N ASN A 91 8.89 -4.19 -11.74
CA ASN A 91 9.43 -4.41 -10.40
C ASN A 91 8.61 -3.68 -9.33
N TYR A 92 7.71 -2.77 -9.71
CA TYR A 92 6.83 -2.09 -8.77
C TYR A 92 6.00 -3.11 -8.00
N CYS A 93 5.98 -2.98 -6.68
CA CYS A 93 5.34 -3.92 -5.79
C CYS A 93 4.93 -3.24 -4.49
N MET A 94 4.12 -3.93 -3.68
CA MET A 94 3.64 -3.41 -2.42
C MET A 94 4.31 -4.07 -1.21
N GLY A 95 4.69 -3.24 -0.24
CA GLY A 95 5.03 -3.62 1.12
C GLY A 95 3.89 -3.33 2.11
N LEU A 96 4.09 -3.74 3.36
CA LEU A 96 3.12 -3.56 4.45
C LEU A 96 3.85 -3.28 5.77
N LEU A 97 3.41 -2.24 6.48
CA LEU A 97 3.68 -2.05 7.91
C LEU A 97 2.41 -2.38 8.71
N GLU A 98 2.59 -3.02 9.85
CA GLU A 98 1.52 -3.43 10.76
C GLU A 98 1.81 -2.89 12.17
N ALA A 99 0.82 -2.30 12.83
CA ALA A 99 0.89 -1.85 14.22
C ALA A 99 -0.42 -2.15 14.94
N ASP A 100 -0.36 -2.33 16.26
CA ASP A 100 -1.56 -2.35 17.10
C ASP A 100 -2.23 -0.97 17.07
N GLU A 101 -3.57 -0.91 17.04
CA GLU A 101 -4.26 0.37 16.85
C GLU A 101 -4.17 1.33 18.05
N ASP A 102 -3.88 0.78 19.23
CA ASP A 102 -3.70 1.50 20.50
C ASP A 102 -2.22 1.83 20.78
N ALA A 103 -1.29 1.44 19.90
CA ALA A 103 0.12 1.78 20.04
C ALA A 103 0.40 3.26 19.71
N ASP A 104 1.57 3.76 20.10
CA ASP A 104 2.03 5.07 19.63
C ASP A 104 2.47 4.95 18.17
N LEU A 105 1.59 5.35 17.24
CA LEU A 105 1.84 5.29 15.80
C LEU A 105 2.99 6.22 15.36
N LEU A 106 3.37 7.21 16.18
CA LEU A 106 4.54 8.06 15.92
C LEU A 106 5.86 7.43 16.40
N ASP A 107 5.82 6.27 17.06
CA ASP A 107 7.01 5.48 17.35
C ASP A 107 7.22 4.45 16.23
N ALA A 108 8.36 4.54 15.53
CA ALA A 108 8.74 3.59 14.49
C ALA A 108 8.82 2.15 15.03
N ALA A 109 9.13 1.96 16.31
CA ALA A 109 9.19 0.65 16.95
C ALA A 109 7.80 -0.02 17.11
N SER A 110 6.71 0.75 17.02
CA SER A 110 5.34 0.22 17.00
C SER A 110 5.00 -0.50 15.70
N TRP A 111 5.79 -0.27 14.64
CA TRP A 111 5.52 -0.79 13.30
C TRP A 111 6.38 -2.01 12.98
N ARG A 112 5.72 -3.08 12.56
CA ARG A 112 6.36 -4.27 12.00
C ARG A 112 6.29 -4.23 10.48
N LYS A 113 7.44 -4.17 9.83
CA LYS A 113 7.56 -4.23 8.37
C LYS A 113 7.57 -5.67 7.86
N SER A 114 6.81 -5.93 6.78
CA SER A 114 6.85 -7.21 6.09
C SER A 114 8.20 -7.41 5.39
N ALA A 115 8.85 -8.56 5.63
CA ALA A 115 10.12 -8.91 5.00
C ALA A 115 10.00 -9.25 3.50
N GLN A 116 8.78 -9.57 3.05
CA GLN A 116 8.47 -9.92 1.66
C GLN A 116 7.36 -9.01 1.12
N PRO A 117 7.33 -8.75 -0.19
CA PRO A 117 6.28 -7.94 -0.79
C PRO A 117 4.93 -8.65 -0.69
N VAL A 118 3.91 -7.90 -0.27
CA VAL A 118 2.54 -8.40 -0.09
C VAL A 118 1.76 -8.44 -1.40
N LEU A 119 2.19 -7.70 -2.42
CA LEU A 119 1.68 -7.80 -3.79
C LEU A 119 2.82 -7.53 -4.79
N THR A 120 2.93 -8.34 -5.84
CA THR A 120 3.96 -8.23 -6.88
C THR A 120 3.34 -8.50 -8.24
N THR A 121 4.12 -8.26 -9.29
CA THR A 121 3.85 -8.80 -10.64
C THR A 121 3.41 -10.26 -10.59
N ASP A 122 2.36 -10.58 -11.34
CA ASP A 122 1.86 -11.94 -11.58
C ASP A 122 1.66 -12.16 -13.09
N PRO A 123 2.63 -12.79 -13.77
CA PRO A 123 2.52 -13.06 -15.21
C PRO A 123 1.37 -14.00 -15.56
N SER A 124 0.92 -14.85 -14.62
CA SER A 124 -0.21 -15.76 -14.87
C SER A 124 -1.54 -15.02 -14.96
N LEU A 125 -1.62 -13.83 -14.37
CA LEU A 125 -2.76 -12.92 -14.45
C LEU A 125 -2.54 -11.78 -15.46
N GLY A 126 -1.37 -11.74 -16.11
CA GLY A 126 -0.99 -10.65 -17.01
C GLY A 126 -0.84 -9.29 -16.33
N LEU A 127 -0.64 -9.25 -15.01
CA LEU A 127 -0.53 -8.00 -14.25
C LEU A 127 0.92 -7.74 -13.84
N TYR A 128 1.43 -6.57 -14.22
CA TYR A 128 2.81 -6.17 -14.02
C TYR A 128 2.90 -4.85 -13.25
N GLY A 129 3.77 -4.81 -12.24
CA GLY A 129 4.02 -3.61 -11.45
C GLY A 129 2.83 -3.11 -10.63
N PRO A 130 2.10 -3.95 -9.87
CA PRO A 130 0.94 -3.48 -9.12
C PRO A 130 1.34 -2.61 -7.93
N GLY A 131 0.67 -1.47 -7.74
CA GLY A 131 0.92 -0.62 -6.59
C GLY A 131 0.12 0.68 -6.54
N HIS A 132 0.65 1.61 -5.75
CA HIS A 132 0.10 2.91 -5.37
C HIS A 132 -1.39 2.81 -5.05
N ASN A 133 -1.69 1.96 -4.08
CA ASN A 133 -3.06 1.59 -3.81
C ASN A 133 -3.81 2.63 -2.97
N SER A 134 -5.10 2.43 -2.88
CA SER A 134 -5.98 3.04 -1.87
C SER A 134 -7.02 2.02 -1.42
N PHE A 135 -7.76 2.38 -0.38
CA PHE A 135 -8.89 1.60 0.12
C PHE A 135 -10.15 2.45 0.09
N THR A 136 -11.28 1.83 -0.22
CA THR A 136 -12.60 2.44 -0.14
C THR A 136 -13.63 1.38 0.26
N VAL A 137 -14.91 1.75 0.28
CA VAL A 137 -16.02 0.86 0.62
C VAL A 137 -16.96 0.77 -0.58
N ALA A 138 -17.52 -0.41 -0.82
CA ALA A 138 -18.53 -0.64 -1.84
C ALA A 138 -19.88 0.05 -1.48
N GLU A 139 -20.84 -0.03 -2.40
CA GLU A 139 -22.15 0.61 -2.26
C GLU A 139 -23.00 0.03 -1.12
N ASP A 140 -22.73 -1.23 -0.71
CA ASP A 140 -23.35 -1.85 0.47
C ASP A 140 -22.92 -1.18 1.79
N GLY A 141 -21.83 -0.41 1.78
CA GLY A 141 -21.28 0.24 2.96
C GLY A 141 -20.54 -0.69 3.91
N GLU A 142 -20.26 -1.94 3.52
CA GLU A 142 -19.61 -2.97 4.34
C GLU A 142 -18.38 -3.56 3.64
N THR A 143 -18.47 -3.83 2.34
CA THR A 143 -17.41 -4.50 1.58
C THR A 143 -16.23 -3.55 1.36
N CYS A 144 -15.07 -3.87 1.94
CA CYS A 144 -13.85 -3.11 1.70
C CYS A 144 -13.30 -3.38 0.29
N LEU A 145 -13.00 -2.32 -0.45
CA LEU A 145 -12.43 -2.37 -1.79
C LEU A 145 -10.96 -1.94 -1.75
N PHE A 146 -10.13 -2.74 -2.39
CA PHE A 146 -8.73 -2.50 -2.69
C PHE A 146 -8.60 -1.96 -4.12
N VAL A 147 -8.13 -0.72 -4.25
CA VAL A 147 -7.96 -0.03 -5.54
C VAL A 147 -6.47 0.15 -5.81
N PHE A 148 -5.98 -0.27 -6.96
CA PHE A 148 -4.55 -0.20 -7.30
C PHE A 148 -4.37 0.03 -8.79
N HIS A 149 -3.16 0.39 -9.24
CA HIS A 149 -2.83 0.36 -10.65
C HIS A 149 -1.86 -0.77 -10.98
N ALA A 150 -1.90 -1.24 -12.22
CA ALA A 150 -0.90 -2.14 -12.81
C ALA A 150 -0.86 -1.93 -14.34
N ARG A 151 0.14 -2.51 -15.00
CA ARG A 151 0.18 -2.66 -16.46
C ARG A 151 -0.22 -4.08 -16.86
N THR A 152 -0.69 -4.23 -18.10
CA THR A 152 -1.03 -5.53 -18.71
C THR A 152 0.10 -6.13 -19.56
N TYR A 153 1.28 -5.52 -19.51
CA TYR A 153 2.50 -5.96 -20.17
C TYR A 153 3.73 -5.64 -19.32
N ARG A 154 4.80 -6.41 -19.53
CA ARG A 154 5.99 -6.38 -18.69
C ARG A 154 6.96 -5.27 -19.09
N ASP A 155 7.35 -5.26 -20.35
CA ASP A 155 8.50 -4.49 -20.82
C ASP A 155 8.01 -3.16 -21.40
N ILE A 156 8.60 -2.06 -20.92
CA ILE A 156 8.24 -0.69 -21.30
C ILE A 156 9.33 -0.16 -22.25
N GLU A 157 8.91 0.40 -23.39
CA GLU A 157 9.82 1.12 -24.28
C GLU A 157 9.96 2.58 -23.83
N GLY A 158 11.17 2.99 -23.46
CA GLY A 158 11.46 4.35 -22.98
C GLY A 158 11.33 4.51 -21.46
N ASP A 159 11.09 5.74 -21.01
CA ASP A 159 10.95 6.05 -19.58
C ASP A 159 9.53 5.70 -19.08
N PRO A 160 9.40 4.81 -18.07
CA PRO A 160 8.12 4.38 -17.50
C PRO A 160 7.21 5.52 -17.01
N LEU A 161 7.76 6.69 -16.71
CA LEU A 161 6.99 7.86 -16.31
C LEU A 161 6.07 8.36 -17.42
N TYR A 162 6.49 8.23 -18.68
CA TYR A 162 5.74 8.71 -19.85
C TYR A 162 4.92 7.62 -20.55
N ASP A 163 5.04 6.37 -20.10
CA ASP A 163 4.17 5.28 -20.52
C ASP A 163 2.79 5.43 -19.84
N PRO A 164 1.70 5.65 -20.60
CA PRO A 164 0.39 6.00 -20.04
C PRO A 164 -0.45 4.78 -19.63
N ASN A 165 0.03 3.55 -19.79
CA ASN A 165 -0.81 2.35 -19.73
C ASN A 165 -0.84 1.69 -18.35
N ARG A 166 -0.72 2.49 -17.28
CA ARG A 166 -1.12 2.04 -15.94
C ARG A 166 -2.62 2.14 -15.84
N HIS A 167 -3.29 1.01 -15.74
CA HIS A 167 -4.73 0.92 -15.60
C HIS A 167 -5.11 0.76 -14.13
N THR A 168 -6.23 1.36 -13.74
CA THR A 168 -6.82 1.19 -12.41
C THR A 168 -7.59 -0.13 -12.36
N PHE A 169 -7.35 -0.90 -11.30
CA PHE A 169 -8.04 -2.14 -10.97
C PHE A 169 -8.69 -2.00 -9.59
N VAL A 170 -9.80 -2.72 -9.39
CA VAL A 170 -10.55 -2.74 -8.13
C VAL A 170 -10.85 -4.19 -7.78
N ALA A 171 -10.49 -4.59 -6.56
CA ALA A 171 -10.80 -5.89 -6.00
C ALA A 171 -11.50 -5.73 -4.64
N GLU A 172 -12.34 -6.68 -4.27
CA GLU A 172 -12.70 -6.84 -2.86
C GLU A 172 -11.46 -7.21 -2.06
N LEU A 173 -11.21 -6.50 -0.96
CA LEU A 173 -10.11 -6.82 -0.06
C LEU A 173 -10.44 -8.07 0.76
N LYS A 174 -9.65 -9.12 0.59
CA LYS A 174 -9.69 -10.34 1.39
C LYS A 174 -8.79 -10.22 2.61
N TRP A 175 -9.13 -10.93 3.66
CA TRP A 175 -8.39 -11.01 4.92
C TRP A 175 -7.90 -12.44 5.14
N ASP A 176 -6.67 -12.59 5.63
CA ASP A 176 -6.14 -13.90 6.01
C ASP A 176 -6.69 -14.37 7.38
N ALA A 177 -6.34 -15.59 7.78
CA ALA A 177 -6.80 -16.18 9.04
C ALA A 177 -6.32 -15.42 10.28
N GLU A 178 -5.24 -14.65 10.15
CA GLU A 178 -4.73 -13.80 11.21
C GLU A 178 -5.37 -12.42 11.20
N GLY A 179 -6.21 -12.08 10.21
CA GLY A 179 -6.87 -10.78 10.06
C GLY A 179 -6.00 -9.71 9.39
N ARG A 180 -4.99 -10.10 8.59
CA ARG A 180 -4.17 -9.20 7.78
C ARG A 180 -4.73 -9.12 6.35
N PRO A 181 -4.53 -8.00 5.63
CA PRO A 181 -4.98 -7.88 4.25
C PRO A 181 -4.24 -8.86 3.33
N ASP A 182 -4.98 -9.72 2.63
CA ASP A 182 -4.46 -10.65 1.62
C ASP A 182 -4.68 -10.07 0.22
N PHE A 183 -3.77 -9.21 -0.20
CA PHE A 183 -3.80 -8.56 -1.52
C PHE A 183 -3.71 -9.56 -2.67
N ARG A 184 -2.94 -10.65 -2.50
CA ARG A 184 -2.78 -11.67 -3.56
C ARG A 184 -4.07 -12.42 -3.78
N ALA A 185 -4.74 -12.86 -2.71
CA ALA A 185 -6.05 -13.49 -2.81
C ALA A 185 -7.10 -12.54 -3.38
N SER A 186 -7.04 -11.24 -3.01
CA SER A 186 -7.91 -10.19 -3.54
C SER A 186 -7.79 -10.06 -5.06
N VAL A 187 -6.56 -9.91 -5.57
CA VAL A 187 -6.27 -9.79 -7.01
C VAL A 187 -6.61 -11.07 -7.75
N ALA A 188 -6.28 -12.24 -7.20
CA ALA A 188 -6.62 -13.52 -7.81
C ALA A 188 -8.14 -13.74 -7.90
N ALA A 189 -8.91 -13.30 -6.90
CA ALA A 189 -10.37 -13.37 -6.93
C ALA A 189 -10.97 -12.43 -7.98
N MET A 190 -10.47 -11.19 -8.07
CA MET A 190 -10.83 -10.23 -9.11
C MET A 190 -10.60 -10.81 -10.51
N ALA A 191 -9.44 -11.42 -10.77
CA ALA A 191 -9.11 -12.00 -12.06
C ALA A 191 -10.05 -13.16 -12.44
N ARG A 192 -10.38 -14.04 -11.49
CA ARG A 192 -11.34 -15.14 -11.73
C ARG A 192 -12.76 -14.67 -12.03
N ALA A 193 -13.15 -13.48 -11.57
CA ALA A 193 -14.46 -12.89 -11.85
C ALA A 193 -14.59 -12.33 -13.28
N GLY A 194 -13.55 -12.47 -14.13
CA GLY A 194 -13.57 -11.99 -15.52
C GLY A 194 -13.31 -10.48 -15.66
N ALA A 195 -12.77 -9.83 -14.62
CA ALA A 195 -12.45 -8.41 -14.61
C ALA A 195 -11.06 -8.07 -15.22
N VAL A 196 -10.46 -9.00 -15.96
CA VAL A 196 -9.20 -8.81 -16.68
C VAL A 196 -9.49 -9.09 -18.15
N TYR A 197 -9.35 -8.05 -18.98
CA TYR A 197 -9.63 -8.06 -20.42
C TYR A 197 -8.56 -8.84 -21.19
#